data_AF-A0A7K7WVD5-F1
#
_entry.id   AF-A0A7K7WVD5-F1
#
_cell.length_a   1.000
_cell.length_b   1.000
_cell.length_c   1.000
_cell.angle_alpha   90.00
_cell.angle_beta   90.00
_cell.angle_gamma   90.00
#
_symmetry.space_group_name_H-M   'P 1'
#
loop_
_entity.id
_entity.type
_entity.pdbx_description
1 polymer ?
#
loop_
_entity_poly.entity_id
_entity_poly.type
_entity_poly.pdbx_seq_one_letter_code
_entity_poly.pdbx_strand_id
1 'polypeptide(L)'
;APGEEPPGDGPEPWVGGLHNSNNNASPAGRLGPRNGRPFSPFGARAPSAEPSYVERVVLEIVESERTYARDLRSIVEGYLGKIIDAEEPLLRPEQVSALFGNIEDIYELSSNLLQNLDSCDNDPAAVAVCFVTRSQEFDIYTQYCNNYPNSVAALTECMRNKQQAKFFRECQEQMRHALPLGAYLLKPVQRILKYHLLLQEIAKHFEHKSGDDYEVVVEAIDTMTCVAWYINDMKRKHEHAIRQQEIQSLLLNWKGPDLTTYGELVLEGTFRVHRVRNERAFFLFDKALLITKRRGDHYVYKNHIPCSSLMLIESTRDSLCFSVAHYKHIKQQYSLQAKSAEEKRVWTHHIKRLILENHHAIIPQKVR
;
A
#
# COMPACT_ATOMS: atom_id res chain seq x y z
N ALA A 1 -41.15 -4.85 -21.57
CA ALA A 1 -40.58 -5.54 -20.42
C ALA A 1 -39.23 -6.12 -20.83
N PRO A 2 -38.11 -5.54 -20.38
CA PRO A 2 -36.78 -6.13 -20.44
C PRO A 2 -36.49 -6.94 -19.16
N GLY A 3 -35.44 -7.76 -19.17
CA GLY A 3 -34.86 -8.30 -17.94
C GLY A 3 -34.13 -9.62 -18.14
N GLU A 4 -32.84 -9.55 -18.46
CA GLU A 4 -31.87 -10.59 -18.09
C GLU A 4 -30.53 -9.90 -17.77
N GLU A 5 -30.18 -9.88 -16.48
CA GLU A 5 -28.86 -9.55 -15.94
C GLU A 5 -27.93 -10.78 -16.05
N PRO A 6 -26.61 -10.56 -16.17
CA PRO A 6 -25.62 -11.48 -15.61
C PRO A 6 -24.81 -10.82 -14.47
N PRO A 7 -24.24 -11.62 -13.53
CA PRO A 7 -23.66 -11.10 -12.29
C PRO A 7 -22.19 -10.66 -12.44
N GLY A 8 -21.81 -9.64 -11.66
CA GLY A 8 -20.43 -9.29 -11.30
C GLY A 8 -19.79 -10.33 -10.37
N ASP A 9 -18.61 -10.16 -9.79
CA ASP A 9 -17.62 -9.09 -9.80
C ASP A 9 -16.32 -9.78 -9.33
N GLY A 10 -15.17 -9.35 -9.83
CA GLY A 10 -13.84 -9.77 -9.38
C GLY A 10 -12.97 -8.53 -9.24
N PRO A 11 -12.09 -8.43 -8.23
CA PRO A 11 -11.54 -7.15 -7.79
C PRO A 11 -10.48 -6.65 -8.78
N GLU A 12 -10.71 -5.47 -9.37
CA GLU A 12 -9.70 -4.78 -10.16
C GLU A 12 -8.67 -4.08 -9.26
N PRO A 13 -7.38 -4.14 -9.61
CA PRO A 13 -6.31 -3.44 -8.93
C PRO A 13 -6.32 -1.94 -9.30
N TRP A 14 -6.12 -1.11 -8.29
CA TRP A 14 -6.11 0.35 -8.36
C TRP A 14 -5.01 0.90 -9.28
N VAL A 15 -5.30 1.10 -10.56
CA VAL A 15 -4.56 2.03 -11.42
C VAL A 15 -5.53 2.62 -12.46
N GLY A 16 -5.89 3.90 -12.31
CA GLY A 16 -6.77 4.57 -13.26
C GLY A 16 -6.86 6.09 -13.11
N GLY A 17 -5.96 6.79 -13.80
CA GLY A 17 -6.21 8.04 -14.52
C GLY A 17 -6.75 9.26 -13.76
N LEU A 18 -5.85 10.18 -13.36
CA LEU A 18 -6.19 11.58 -13.15
C LEU A 18 -5.80 12.39 -14.40
N HIS A 19 -6.76 12.56 -15.31
CA HIS A 19 -6.69 13.56 -16.37
C HIS A 19 -7.14 14.91 -15.80
N ASN A 20 -6.25 15.91 -15.83
CA ASN A 20 -6.57 17.29 -15.50
C ASN A 20 -6.98 18.03 -16.79
N SER A 21 -8.16 18.64 -16.79
CA SER A 21 -8.69 19.42 -17.92
C SER A 21 -9.03 20.84 -17.48
N ASN A 22 -8.72 21.80 -18.36
CA ASN A 22 -9.20 23.18 -18.44
C ASN A 22 -8.61 24.20 -17.42
N ASN A 23 -8.35 25.46 -17.75
CA ASN A 23 -8.60 26.22 -18.98
C ASN A 23 -7.70 27.46 -19.04
N ASN A 24 -7.33 27.81 -20.27
CA ASN A 24 -6.66 29.03 -20.69
C ASN A 24 -7.70 30.14 -20.91
N ALA A 25 -7.48 31.37 -20.44
CA ALA A 25 -8.21 32.56 -20.89
C ALA A 25 -7.43 33.85 -20.63
N SER A 26 -6.89 34.43 -21.71
CA SER A 26 -6.55 35.85 -21.84
C SER A 26 -7.59 36.51 -22.77
N PRO A 27 -7.82 37.83 -22.65
CA PRO A 27 -7.45 38.66 -23.81
C PRO A 27 -6.96 40.09 -23.50
N ALA A 28 -5.96 40.49 -24.30
CA ALA A 28 -5.75 41.78 -25.00
C ALA A 28 -5.94 43.15 -24.30
N GLY A 29 -4.82 43.91 -24.21
CA GLY A 29 -4.57 45.08 -25.06
C GLY A 29 -4.81 46.51 -24.53
N ARG A 30 -3.74 47.32 -24.38
CA ARG A 30 -3.51 48.61 -25.10
C ARG A 30 -2.23 49.34 -24.64
N LEU A 31 -1.55 49.95 -25.62
CA LEU A 31 -0.35 50.78 -25.53
C LEU A 31 -0.68 52.27 -25.30
N GLY A 32 0.22 53.00 -24.63
CA GLY A 32 0.29 54.47 -24.59
C GLY A 32 1.63 54.95 -23.99
N PRO A 33 2.35 55.96 -24.56
CA PRO A 33 3.78 56.19 -24.24
C PRO A 33 4.13 57.51 -23.50
N ARG A 34 5.35 57.51 -22.92
CA ARG A 34 6.36 58.59 -22.72
C ARG A 34 6.09 59.78 -21.78
N ASN A 35 6.94 59.95 -20.73
CA ASN A 35 8.10 60.89 -20.67
C ASN A 35 8.65 61.13 -19.22
N GLY A 36 9.99 61.29 -19.08
CA GLY A 36 10.62 62.26 -18.15
C GLY A 36 11.28 61.78 -16.83
N ARG A 37 12.63 61.73 -16.81
CA ARG A 37 13.62 61.52 -15.68
C ARG A 37 13.72 62.74 -14.70
N PRO A 38 14.62 62.84 -13.66
CA PRO A 38 15.54 61.87 -12.99
C PRO A 38 15.69 61.96 -11.42
N PHE A 39 16.39 60.96 -10.84
CA PHE A 39 17.30 60.92 -9.66
C PHE A 39 16.90 61.44 -8.25
N SER A 40 16.86 60.51 -7.27
CA SER A 40 17.66 60.58 -6.03
C SER A 40 17.81 59.19 -5.37
N PRO A 41 18.88 58.93 -4.61
CA PRO A 41 19.43 57.59 -4.42
C PRO A 41 19.46 57.17 -2.94
N PHE A 42 18.56 56.31 -2.48
CA PHE A 42 18.77 55.60 -1.21
C PHE A 42 18.00 54.26 -1.19
N GLY A 43 18.74 53.17 -1.00
CA GLY A 43 18.22 51.92 -0.41
C GLY A 43 17.57 50.91 -1.35
N ALA A 44 18.23 50.47 -2.42
CA ALA A 44 17.83 49.25 -3.11
C ALA A 44 18.44 48.03 -2.40
N ARG A 45 17.66 47.43 -1.50
CA ARG A 45 17.74 46.01 -1.16
C ARG A 45 17.67 45.23 -2.47
N ALA A 46 18.59 44.28 -2.67
CA ALA A 46 18.73 43.50 -3.89
C ALA A 46 17.37 42.98 -4.40
N PRO A 47 17.15 42.89 -5.72
CA PRO A 47 15.95 42.25 -6.25
C PRO A 47 15.97 40.80 -5.76
N SER A 48 14.89 40.38 -5.12
CA SER A 48 14.61 38.96 -4.87
C SER A 48 14.75 38.24 -6.21
N ALA A 49 15.82 37.47 -6.39
CA ALA A 49 15.98 36.59 -7.52
C ALA A 49 14.71 35.72 -7.59
N GLU A 50 14.14 35.56 -8.78
CA GLU A 50 13.03 34.63 -8.91
C GLU A 50 13.51 33.26 -8.46
N PRO A 51 12.73 32.55 -7.63
CA PRO A 51 13.18 31.29 -7.08
C PRO A 51 13.50 30.32 -8.21
N SER A 52 14.61 29.61 -8.06
CA SER A 52 15.01 28.59 -9.02
C SER A 52 13.88 27.57 -9.18
N TYR A 53 13.86 26.82 -10.29
CA TYR A 53 12.82 25.80 -10.46
C TYR A 53 12.85 24.79 -9.29
N VAL A 54 14.04 24.41 -8.83
CA VAL A 54 14.24 23.50 -7.70
C VAL A 54 13.67 24.09 -6.41
N GLU A 55 13.91 25.37 -6.14
CA GLU A 55 13.33 26.06 -4.97
C GLU A 55 11.80 26.06 -5.03
N ARG A 56 11.20 26.21 -6.22
CA ARG A 56 9.74 26.08 -6.39
C ARG A 56 9.23 24.67 -6.10
N VAL A 57 9.97 23.63 -6.51
CA VAL A 57 9.63 22.23 -6.17
C VAL A 57 9.73 22.01 -4.67
N VAL A 58 10.79 22.52 -4.02
CA VAL A 58 10.95 22.44 -2.56
C VAL A 58 9.79 23.14 -1.84
N LEU A 59 9.44 24.36 -2.26
CA LEU A 59 8.30 25.10 -1.72
C LEU A 59 6.99 24.33 -1.87
N GLU A 60 6.77 23.65 -3.01
CA GLU A 60 5.59 22.80 -3.21
C GLU A 60 5.57 21.61 -2.25
N ILE A 61 6.72 20.99 -1.98
CA ILE A 61 6.84 19.89 -1.02
C ILE A 61 6.45 20.36 0.38
N VAL A 62 7.02 21.49 0.83
CA VAL A 62 6.73 22.09 2.14
C VAL A 62 5.26 22.48 2.26
N GLU A 63 4.70 23.16 1.26
CA GLU A 63 3.29 23.61 1.28
C GLU A 63 2.32 22.43 1.23
N SER A 64 2.65 21.39 0.47
CA SER A 64 1.84 20.16 0.44
C SER A 64 1.92 19.39 1.77
N GLU A 65 3.07 19.39 2.46
CA GLU A 65 3.21 18.81 3.80
C GLU A 65 2.45 19.64 4.84
N ARG A 66 2.51 20.97 4.76
CA ARG A 66 1.74 21.88 5.62
C ARG A 66 0.24 21.64 5.48
N THR A 67 -0.23 21.47 4.25
CA THR A 67 -1.63 21.12 3.99
C THR A 67 -1.98 19.75 4.54
N TYR A 68 -1.11 18.76 4.36
CA TYR A 68 -1.32 17.42 4.90
C TYR A 68 -1.36 17.39 6.44
N ALA A 69 -0.40 18.01 7.13
CA ALA A 69 -0.36 18.11 8.57
C ALA A 69 -1.59 18.83 9.14
N ARG A 70 -2.07 19.88 8.46
CA ARG A 70 -3.33 20.56 8.81
C ARG A 70 -4.55 19.66 8.65
N ASP A 71 -4.62 18.90 7.57
CA ASP A 71 -5.70 17.93 7.34
C ASP A 71 -5.68 16.81 8.40
N LEU A 72 -4.51 16.35 8.83
CA LEU A 72 -4.37 15.39 9.92
C LEU A 72 -4.81 15.98 11.26
N ARG A 73 -4.36 17.21 11.56
CA ARG A 73 -4.76 17.95 12.75
C ARG A 73 -6.26 18.09 12.85
N SER A 74 -6.94 18.40 11.74
CA SER A 74 -8.41 18.52 11.74
C SER A 74 -9.12 17.19 11.98
N ILE A 75 -8.51 16.05 11.62
CA ILE A 75 -8.99 14.72 12.02
C ILE A 75 -8.86 14.54 13.53
N VAL A 76 -7.67 14.77 14.07
CA VAL A 76 -7.34 14.56 15.49
C VAL A 76 -8.12 15.50 16.39
N GLU A 77 -8.04 16.81 16.20
CA GLU A 77 -8.72 17.78 17.06
C GLU A 77 -10.23 17.86 16.74
N GLY A 78 -10.58 17.80 15.46
CA GLY A 78 -11.92 18.14 15.00
C GLY A 78 -12.92 16.98 15.00
N TYR A 79 -12.44 15.73 15.01
CA TYR A 79 -13.28 14.53 15.17
C TYR A 79 -12.91 13.76 16.43
N LEU A 80 -11.65 13.34 16.58
CA LEU A 80 -11.24 12.49 17.71
C LEU A 80 -11.36 13.24 19.05
N GLY A 81 -10.86 14.48 19.12
CA GLY A 81 -10.99 15.35 20.30
C GLY A 81 -12.45 15.53 20.71
N LYS A 82 -13.35 15.78 19.75
CA LYS A 82 -14.78 15.90 20.05
C LYS A 82 -15.46 14.60 20.52
N ILE A 83 -14.96 13.45 20.08
CA ILE A 83 -15.46 12.16 20.57
C ILE A 83 -15.02 11.95 22.02
N ILE A 84 -13.80 12.36 22.37
CA ILE A 84 -13.25 12.28 23.72
C ILE A 84 -13.94 13.27 24.66
N ASP A 85 -14.21 14.49 24.19
CA ASP A 85 -14.84 15.56 24.96
C ASP A 85 -16.38 15.37 25.12
N ALA A 86 -16.97 14.41 24.42
CA ALA A 86 -18.41 14.15 24.49
C ALA A 86 -18.80 13.60 25.87
N GLU A 87 -19.73 14.28 26.55
CA GLU A 87 -20.24 13.85 27.87
C GLU A 87 -20.88 12.46 27.85
N GLU A 88 -21.48 12.07 26.71
CA GLU A 88 -21.99 10.73 26.46
C GLU A 88 -21.19 10.04 25.35
N PRO A 89 -20.70 8.80 25.57
CA PRO A 89 -19.86 8.10 24.61
C PRO A 89 -20.67 7.73 23.36
N LEU A 90 -20.52 8.52 22.30
CA LEU A 90 -21.19 8.28 21.02
C LEU A 90 -20.63 7.07 20.28
N LEU A 91 -19.33 6.79 20.47
CA LEU A 91 -18.63 5.63 19.91
C LEU A 91 -17.98 4.84 21.05
N ARG A 92 -17.99 3.51 20.92
CA ARG A 92 -17.24 2.64 21.83
C ARG A 92 -15.73 2.76 21.57
N PRO A 93 -14.86 2.56 22.58
CA PRO A 93 -13.41 2.62 22.39
C PRO A 93 -12.89 1.75 21.25
N GLU A 94 -13.46 0.56 21.05
CA GLU A 94 -13.08 -0.34 19.96
C GLU A 94 -13.46 0.22 18.59
N GLN A 95 -14.58 0.95 18.49
CA GLN A 95 -14.99 1.61 17.24
C GLN A 95 -14.10 2.81 16.94
N VAL A 96 -13.69 3.57 17.96
CA VAL A 96 -12.74 4.67 17.81
C VAL A 96 -11.39 4.15 17.34
N SER A 97 -10.88 3.10 17.99
CA SER A 97 -9.62 2.45 17.60
C SER A 97 -9.68 1.87 16.18
N ALA A 98 -10.77 1.19 15.82
CA ALA A 98 -10.96 0.68 14.45
C ALA A 98 -11.06 1.81 13.42
N LEU A 99 -11.76 2.90 13.74
CA LEU A 99 -11.98 4.03 12.84
C LEU A 99 -10.72 4.85 12.60
N PHE A 100 -10.02 5.25 13.65
CA PHE A 100 -8.89 6.19 13.54
C PHE A 100 -7.52 5.50 13.54
N GLY A 101 -7.42 4.25 13.99
CA GLY A 101 -6.15 3.54 14.08
C GLY A 101 -5.11 4.33 14.88
N ASN A 102 -3.92 4.48 14.31
CA ASN A 102 -2.82 5.27 14.85
C ASN A 102 -2.66 6.64 14.15
N ILE A 103 -3.77 7.31 13.79
CA ILE A 103 -3.70 8.60 13.08
C ILE A 103 -3.00 9.70 13.89
N GLU A 104 -3.03 9.64 15.22
CA GLU A 104 -2.33 10.59 16.10
C GLU A 104 -0.82 10.48 15.93
N ASP A 105 -0.27 9.26 15.87
CA ASP A 105 1.16 9.02 15.61
C ASP A 105 1.57 9.57 14.23
N ILE A 106 0.71 9.38 13.22
CA ILE A 106 0.92 9.90 11.86
C ILE A 106 0.93 11.45 11.87
N TYR A 107 0.04 12.06 12.65
CA TYR A 107 -0.02 13.50 12.83
C TYR A 107 1.22 14.06 13.53
N GLU A 108 1.70 13.39 14.58
CA GLU A 108 2.92 13.77 15.29
C GLU A 108 4.13 13.70 14.36
N LEU A 109 4.30 12.60 13.62
CA LEU A 109 5.40 12.45 12.65
C LEU A 109 5.34 13.54 11.58
N SER A 110 4.16 13.78 10.98
CA SER A 110 3.99 14.81 9.93
C SER A 110 4.26 16.22 10.46
N SER A 111 3.82 16.53 11.68
CA SER A 111 4.08 17.83 12.33
C SER A 111 5.57 18.03 12.59
N ASN A 112 6.23 17.00 13.11
CA ASN A 112 7.66 17.02 13.34
C ASN A 112 8.43 17.15 12.01
N LEU A 113 8.00 16.44 10.96
CA LEU A 113 8.63 16.52 9.64
C LEU A 113 8.49 17.93 9.07
N LEU A 114 7.29 18.51 9.13
CA LEU A 114 7.03 19.88 8.70
C LEU A 114 7.94 20.89 9.41
N GLN A 115 8.13 20.76 10.72
CA GLN A 115 9.02 21.64 11.48
C GLN A 115 10.47 21.60 10.98
N ASN A 116 10.97 20.41 10.62
CA ASN A 116 12.31 20.27 10.04
C ASN A 116 12.37 20.85 8.63
N LEU A 117 11.36 20.58 7.80
CA LEU A 117 11.27 21.11 6.45
C LEU A 117 11.21 22.65 6.43
N ASP A 118 10.47 23.26 7.36
CA ASP A 118 10.43 24.72 7.53
C ASP A 118 11.79 25.30 7.95
N SER A 119 12.66 24.49 8.57
CA SER A 119 14.00 24.89 9.02
C SER A 119 15.08 24.70 7.94
N CYS A 120 14.74 24.15 6.77
CA CYS A 120 15.69 23.89 5.69
C CYS A 120 15.95 25.10 4.76
N ASP A 121 15.32 26.25 4.98
CA ASP A 121 15.52 27.48 4.18
C ASP A 121 15.39 27.28 2.64
N ASN A 122 14.55 26.35 2.20
CA ASN A 122 14.36 25.91 0.82
C ASN A 122 15.56 25.20 0.16
N ASP A 123 16.54 24.74 0.95
CA ASP A 123 17.67 23.95 0.46
C ASP A 123 17.23 22.51 0.11
N PRO A 124 17.35 22.07 -1.17
CA PRO A 124 16.96 20.73 -1.57
C PRO A 124 17.75 19.62 -0.88
N ALA A 125 19.03 19.84 -0.56
CA ALA A 125 19.86 18.84 0.13
C ALA A 125 19.39 18.66 1.58
N ALA A 126 19.19 19.75 2.33
CA ALA A 126 18.65 19.71 3.68
C ALA A 126 17.25 19.06 3.74
N VAL A 127 16.39 19.33 2.75
CA VAL A 127 15.09 18.65 2.62
C VAL A 127 15.27 17.14 2.45
N ALA A 128 16.20 16.70 1.59
CA ALA A 128 16.49 15.29 1.39
C ALA A 128 17.02 14.62 2.68
N VAL A 129 17.92 15.28 3.42
CA VAL A 129 18.42 14.80 4.73
C VAL A 129 17.29 14.54 5.73
N CYS A 130 16.25 15.38 5.73
CA CYS A 130 15.09 15.19 6.62
C CYS A 130 14.40 13.84 6.39
N PHE A 131 14.32 13.37 5.15
CA PHE A 131 13.70 12.09 4.81
C PHE A 131 14.61 10.90 5.16
N VAL A 132 15.91 11.00 4.88
CA VAL A 132 16.87 9.92 5.18
C VAL A 132 16.97 9.68 6.69
N THR A 133 17.18 10.74 7.46
CA THR A 133 17.40 10.68 8.91
C THR A 133 16.21 10.09 9.66
N ARG A 134 15.00 10.29 9.13
CA ARG A 134 13.73 9.90 9.76
C ARG A 134 13.08 8.67 9.12
N SER A 135 13.76 8.02 8.20
CA SER A 135 13.23 6.91 7.40
C SER A 135 12.59 5.80 8.23
N GLN A 136 13.16 5.48 9.39
CA GLN A 136 12.64 4.45 10.30
C GLN A 136 11.31 4.86 10.97
N GLU A 137 11.09 6.16 11.19
CA GLU A 137 9.88 6.66 11.83
C GLU A 137 8.64 6.44 10.95
N PHE A 138 8.81 6.32 9.62
CA PHE A 138 7.70 6.03 8.70
C PHE A 138 7.11 4.62 8.85
N ASP A 139 7.69 3.73 9.65
CA ASP A 139 7.13 2.38 9.89
C ASP A 139 5.71 2.42 10.50
N ILE A 140 5.34 3.50 11.19
CA ILE A 140 3.98 3.70 11.70
C ILE A 140 2.91 3.69 10.60
N TYR A 141 3.27 3.99 9.35
CA TYR A 141 2.36 3.87 8.21
C TYR A 141 2.00 2.42 7.88
N THR A 142 2.85 1.44 8.24
CA THR A 142 2.52 0.01 8.12
C THR A 142 1.27 -0.32 8.93
N GLN A 143 1.24 0.09 10.19
CA GLN A 143 0.09 -0.10 11.08
C GLN A 143 -1.15 0.60 10.54
N TYR A 144 -1.01 1.85 10.09
CA TYR A 144 -2.13 2.62 9.56
C TYR A 144 -2.74 1.97 8.31
N CYS A 145 -1.88 1.61 7.34
CA CYS A 145 -2.31 0.98 6.08
C CYS A 145 -2.97 -0.39 6.30
N ASN A 146 -2.50 -1.17 7.28
CA ASN A 146 -3.11 -2.44 7.65
C ASN A 146 -4.50 -2.25 8.28
N ASN A 147 -4.68 -1.18 9.07
CA ASN A 147 -5.97 -0.88 9.70
C ASN A 147 -6.95 -0.14 8.78
N TYR A 148 -6.50 0.53 7.72
CA TYR A 148 -7.35 1.35 6.85
C TYR A 148 -8.64 0.64 6.34
N PRO A 149 -8.63 -0.65 5.95
CA PRO A 149 -9.87 -1.37 5.63
C PRO A 149 -10.87 -1.41 6.80
N ASN A 150 -10.39 -1.56 8.04
CA ASN A 150 -11.22 -1.49 9.24
C ASN A 150 -11.75 -0.08 9.46
N SER A 151 -10.95 0.96 9.20
CA SER A 151 -11.39 2.36 9.27
C SER A 151 -12.59 2.62 8.35
N VAL A 152 -12.52 2.12 7.10
CA VAL A 152 -13.62 2.23 6.13
C VAL A 152 -14.85 1.47 6.59
N ALA A 153 -14.69 0.24 7.09
CA ALA A 153 -15.79 -0.58 7.58
C ALA A 153 -16.46 0.05 8.83
N ALA A 154 -15.66 0.51 9.79
CA ALA A 154 -16.13 1.17 11.00
C ALA A 154 -16.86 2.48 10.69
N LEU A 155 -16.33 3.29 9.77
CA LEU A 155 -16.99 4.52 9.32
C LEU A 155 -18.34 4.19 8.67
N THR A 156 -18.38 3.18 7.79
CA THR A 156 -19.61 2.75 7.12
C THR A 156 -20.68 2.32 8.12
N GLU A 157 -20.28 1.56 9.14
CA GLU A 157 -21.19 1.16 10.22
C GLU A 157 -21.67 2.36 11.04
N CYS A 158 -20.78 3.30 11.36
CA CYS A 158 -21.16 4.53 12.06
C CYS A 158 -22.17 5.36 11.26
N MET A 159 -22.04 5.40 9.94
CA MET A 159 -22.97 6.12 9.06
C MET A 159 -24.36 5.47 8.98
N ARG A 160 -24.51 4.19 9.36
CA ARG A 160 -25.83 3.52 9.46
C ARG A 160 -26.59 3.96 10.72
N ASN A 161 -25.88 4.33 11.79
CA ASN A 161 -26.49 4.86 12.99
C ASN A 161 -26.80 6.36 12.84
N LYS A 162 -28.08 6.74 13.00
CA LYS A 162 -28.53 8.13 12.80
C LYS A 162 -27.85 9.15 13.71
N GLN A 163 -27.55 8.80 14.96
CA GLN A 163 -26.90 9.72 15.91
C GLN A 163 -25.42 9.93 15.54
N GLN A 164 -24.71 8.84 15.26
CA GLN A 164 -23.31 8.89 14.82
C GLN A 164 -23.16 9.63 13.47
N ALA A 165 -24.01 9.31 12.49
CA ALA A 165 -24.03 10.01 11.20
C ALA A 165 -24.33 11.51 11.33
N LYS A 166 -25.20 11.90 12.27
CA LYS A 166 -25.48 13.32 12.56
C LYS A 166 -24.23 14.01 13.12
N PHE A 167 -23.57 13.41 14.12
CA PHE A 167 -22.34 13.94 14.70
C PHE A 167 -21.23 14.15 13.67
N PHE A 168 -20.96 13.16 12.80
CA PHE A 168 -19.91 13.30 11.78
C PHE A 168 -20.22 14.42 10.79
N ARG A 169 -21.50 14.64 10.43
CA ARG A 169 -21.92 15.75 9.58
C ARG A 169 -21.74 17.10 10.27
N GLU A 170 -22.13 17.22 11.54
CA GLU A 170 -21.93 18.44 12.33
C GLU A 170 -20.44 18.79 12.47
N CYS A 171 -19.59 17.77 12.69
CA CYS A 171 -18.15 17.95 12.69
C CYS A 171 -17.64 18.47 11.33
N GLN A 172 -18.05 17.82 10.24
CA GLN A 172 -17.66 18.21 8.89
C GLN A 172 -18.08 19.65 8.55
N GLU A 173 -19.31 20.03 8.90
CA GLU A 173 -19.83 21.39 8.70
C GLU A 173 -19.07 22.43 9.51
N GLN A 174 -18.81 22.15 10.79
CA GLN A 174 -18.08 23.08 11.67
C GLN A 174 -16.65 23.35 11.18
N MET A 175 -15.98 22.32 10.65
CA MET A 175 -14.64 22.46 10.06
C MET A 175 -14.66 22.96 8.61
N ARG A 176 -15.85 23.09 8.00
CA ARG A 176 -16.03 23.44 6.58
C ARG A 176 -15.26 22.51 5.64
N HIS A 177 -15.21 21.23 5.98
CA HIS A 177 -14.56 20.21 5.16
C HIS A 177 -15.34 19.99 3.86
N ALA A 178 -14.64 20.14 2.73
CA ALA A 178 -15.22 19.95 1.40
C ALA A 178 -15.54 18.47 1.09
N LEU A 179 -14.84 17.55 1.75
CA LEU A 179 -14.95 16.10 1.53
C LEU A 179 -15.42 15.40 2.82
N PRO A 180 -16.05 14.21 2.72
CA PRO A 180 -16.40 13.42 3.88
C PRO A 180 -15.14 12.90 4.61
N LEU A 181 -15.27 12.58 5.90
CA LEU A 181 -14.16 12.07 6.74
C LEU A 181 -13.37 10.92 6.08
N GLY A 182 -14.05 9.99 5.40
CA GLY A 182 -13.39 8.88 4.71
C GLY A 182 -12.34 9.31 3.67
N ALA A 183 -12.55 10.44 2.99
CA ALA A 183 -11.56 10.98 2.04
C ALA A 183 -10.31 11.55 2.75
N TYR A 184 -10.48 12.08 3.96
CA TYR A 184 -9.38 12.56 4.79
C TYR A 184 -8.58 11.38 5.40
N LEU A 185 -9.27 10.31 5.82
CA LEU A 185 -8.62 9.07 6.31
C LEU A 185 -7.82 8.35 5.22
N LEU A 186 -8.10 8.59 3.94
CA LEU A 186 -7.30 8.03 2.84
C LEU A 186 -5.98 8.80 2.61
N LYS A 187 -5.84 10.03 3.10
CA LYS A 187 -4.68 10.90 2.83
C LYS A 187 -3.35 10.28 3.27
N PRO A 188 -3.21 9.63 4.44
CA PRO A 188 -1.94 8.98 4.83
C PRO A 188 -1.49 7.90 3.85
N VAL A 189 -2.43 7.04 3.42
CA VAL A 189 -2.16 5.99 2.42
C VAL A 189 -1.68 6.60 1.12
N GLN A 190 -2.23 7.75 0.72
CA GLN A 190 -1.80 8.47 -0.48
C GLN A 190 -0.48 9.22 -0.30
N ARG A 191 -0.21 9.77 0.89
CA ARG A 191 0.96 10.62 1.14
C ARG A 191 2.25 9.80 1.14
N ILE A 192 2.24 8.64 1.78
CA ILE A 192 3.42 7.78 1.86
C ILE A 192 3.92 7.31 0.49
N LEU A 193 3.01 7.16 -0.48
CA LEU A 193 3.31 6.81 -1.87
C LEU A 193 3.80 7.99 -2.73
N LYS A 194 3.83 9.21 -2.17
CA LYS A 194 4.22 10.43 -2.91
C LYS A 194 5.60 10.94 -2.54
N TYR A 195 6.13 10.64 -1.35
CA TYR A 195 7.42 11.20 -0.91
C TYR A 195 8.57 10.89 -1.88
N HIS A 196 8.70 9.66 -2.36
CA HIS A 196 9.73 9.31 -3.34
C HIS A 196 9.53 10.04 -4.69
N LEU A 197 8.28 10.29 -5.13
CA LEU A 197 7.98 11.02 -6.36
C LEU A 197 8.34 12.51 -6.24
N LEU A 198 8.07 13.10 -5.07
CA LEU A 198 8.41 14.48 -4.76
C LEU A 198 9.94 14.69 -4.77
N LEU A 199 10.69 13.77 -4.16
CA LEU A 199 12.16 13.80 -4.16
C LEU A 199 12.73 13.57 -5.56
N GLN A 200 12.11 12.70 -6.37
CA GLN A 200 12.48 12.54 -7.79
C GLN A 200 12.30 13.83 -8.58
N GLU A 201 11.28 14.64 -8.26
CA GLU A 201 11.10 15.93 -8.92
C GLU A 201 12.22 16.91 -8.56
N ILE A 202 12.72 16.92 -7.31
CA ILE A 202 13.92 17.68 -6.94
C ILE A 202 15.12 17.24 -7.82
N ALA A 203 15.40 15.93 -7.88
CA ALA A 203 16.56 15.41 -8.61
C ALA A 203 16.52 15.69 -10.12
N LYS A 204 15.33 15.76 -10.73
CA LYS A 204 15.19 16.05 -12.17
C LYS A 204 15.71 17.43 -12.54
N HIS A 205 15.48 18.42 -11.69
CA HIS A 205 15.78 19.84 -11.94
C HIS A 205 17.03 20.34 -11.22
N PHE A 206 17.72 19.46 -10.50
CA PHE A 206 18.99 19.76 -9.86
C PHE A 206 20.05 20.18 -10.91
N GLU A 207 20.65 21.35 -10.74
CA GLU A 207 21.52 21.99 -11.75
C GLU A 207 22.76 21.14 -12.07
N HIS A 208 23.34 20.51 -11.05
CA HIS A 208 24.53 19.67 -11.16
C HIS A 208 24.23 18.26 -10.66
N LYS A 209 24.11 17.30 -11.58
CA LYS A 209 23.86 15.88 -11.26
C LYS A 209 25.13 15.14 -10.79
N SER A 210 25.93 15.82 -9.98
CA SER A 210 27.23 15.39 -9.50
C SER A 210 27.61 16.20 -8.27
N GLY A 211 28.11 15.55 -7.23
CA GLY A 211 28.50 16.17 -5.96
C GLY A 211 27.66 15.69 -4.78
N ASP A 212 28.18 15.92 -3.57
CA ASP A 212 27.64 15.39 -2.31
C ASP A 212 26.15 15.70 -2.13
N ASP A 213 25.71 16.92 -2.45
CA ASP A 213 24.31 17.34 -2.33
C ASP A 213 23.36 16.53 -3.23
N TYR A 214 23.79 16.20 -4.45
CA TYR A 214 23.00 15.39 -5.37
C TYR A 214 22.94 13.93 -4.91
N GLU A 215 24.04 13.40 -4.35
CA GLU A 215 24.08 12.04 -3.80
C GLU A 215 23.11 11.88 -2.62
N VAL A 216 23.01 12.87 -1.75
CA VAL A 216 22.04 12.89 -0.64
C VAL A 216 20.59 12.87 -1.16
N VAL A 217 20.28 13.61 -2.23
CA VAL A 217 18.94 13.58 -2.85
C VAL A 217 18.63 12.20 -3.44
N VAL A 218 19.61 11.57 -4.11
CA VAL A 218 19.46 10.20 -4.65
C VAL A 218 19.25 9.19 -3.52
N GLU A 219 20.02 9.28 -2.44
CA GLU A 219 19.86 8.44 -1.25
C GLU A 219 18.46 8.59 -0.65
N ALA A 220 17.94 9.81 -0.56
CA ALA A 220 16.59 10.07 -0.07
C ALA A 220 15.51 9.43 -0.95
N ILE A 221 15.68 9.47 -2.29
CA ILE A 221 14.77 8.83 -3.24
C ILE A 221 14.76 7.31 -3.03
N ASP A 222 15.93 6.69 -2.96
CA ASP A 222 16.05 5.25 -2.76
C ASP A 222 15.46 4.83 -1.41
N THR A 223 15.75 5.60 -0.36
CA THR A 223 15.24 5.38 0.99
C THR A 223 13.71 5.42 1.02
N MET A 224 13.08 6.47 0.49
CA MET A 224 11.62 6.59 0.50
C MET A 224 10.94 5.61 -0.47
N THR A 225 11.62 5.17 -1.52
CA THR A 225 11.16 4.08 -2.39
C THR A 225 11.14 2.75 -1.63
N CYS A 226 12.20 2.46 -0.85
CA CYS A 226 12.28 1.29 0.02
C CYS A 226 11.19 1.30 1.10
N VAL A 227 10.91 2.46 1.72
CA VAL A 227 9.82 2.61 2.70
C VAL A 227 8.46 2.29 2.07
N ALA A 228 8.15 2.87 0.90
CA ALA A 228 6.89 2.61 0.20
C ALA A 228 6.74 1.13 -0.20
N TRP A 229 7.84 0.52 -0.69
CA TRP A 229 7.87 -0.90 -1.01
C TRP A 229 7.64 -1.78 0.21
N TYR A 230 8.31 -1.47 1.33
CA TYR A 230 8.21 -2.22 2.58
C TYR A 230 6.78 -2.20 3.14
N ILE A 231 6.14 -1.03 3.21
CA ILE A 231 4.75 -0.89 3.69
C ILE A 231 3.79 -1.71 2.82
N ASN A 232 3.97 -1.67 1.49
CA ASN A 232 3.15 -2.46 0.58
C ASN A 232 3.38 -3.98 0.75
N ASP A 233 4.61 -4.42 0.99
CA ASP A 233 4.92 -5.82 1.27
C ASP A 233 4.30 -6.27 2.61
N MET A 234 4.42 -5.46 3.66
CA MET A 234 3.82 -5.74 4.96
C MET A 234 2.29 -5.80 4.89
N LYS A 235 1.66 -4.93 4.09
CA LYS A 235 0.21 -4.98 3.83
C LYS A 235 -0.19 -6.28 3.14
N ARG A 236 0.55 -6.70 2.11
CA ARG A 236 0.31 -7.98 1.43
C ARG A 236 0.43 -9.16 2.40
N LYS A 237 1.49 -9.16 3.23
CA LYS A 237 1.72 -10.21 4.23
C LYS A 237 0.60 -10.25 5.28
N HIS A 238 0.13 -9.08 5.72
CA HIS A 238 -0.99 -8.99 6.64
C HIS A 238 -2.27 -9.58 6.04
N GLU A 239 -2.61 -9.24 4.78
CA GLU A 239 -3.74 -9.83 4.06
C GLU A 239 -3.62 -11.35 3.91
N HIS A 240 -2.43 -11.85 3.58
CA HIS A 240 -2.17 -13.29 3.48
C HIS A 240 -2.29 -14.00 4.83
N ALA A 241 -1.85 -13.36 5.92
CA ALA A 241 -1.99 -13.89 7.27
C ALA A 241 -3.46 -13.96 7.70
N ILE A 242 -4.27 -12.93 7.41
CA ILE A 242 -5.73 -12.97 7.62
C ILE A 242 -6.34 -14.10 6.80
N ARG A 243 -6.00 -14.19 5.51
CA ARG A 243 -6.52 -15.25 4.63
C ARG A 243 -6.14 -16.65 5.13
N GLN A 244 -4.94 -16.82 5.66
CA GLN A 244 -4.50 -18.07 6.27
C GLN A 244 -5.33 -18.46 7.49
N GLN A 245 -5.67 -17.49 8.35
CA GLN A 245 -6.57 -17.73 9.50
C GLN A 245 -7.99 -18.09 9.06
N GLU A 246 -8.52 -17.43 8.02
CA GLU A 246 -9.81 -17.80 7.43
C GLU A 246 -9.79 -19.25 6.92
N ILE A 247 -8.77 -19.61 6.12
CA ILE A 247 -8.60 -20.98 5.61
C ILE A 247 -8.57 -21.98 6.75
N GLN A 248 -7.81 -21.69 7.81
CA GLN A 248 -7.73 -22.54 9.01
C GLN A 248 -9.11 -22.74 9.65
N SER A 249 -9.90 -21.68 9.83
CA SER A 249 -11.26 -21.78 10.40
C SER A 249 -12.23 -22.58 9.53
N LEU A 250 -12.04 -22.58 8.21
CA LEU A 250 -12.89 -23.27 7.23
C LEU A 250 -12.42 -24.70 6.94
N LEU A 251 -11.28 -25.13 7.52
CA LEU A 251 -10.63 -26.40 7.22
C LEU A 251 -11.20 -27.54 8.08
N LEU A 252 -11.96 -28.42 7.44
CA LEU A 252 -12.53 -29.63 8.05
C LEU A 252 -11.55 -30.81 7.99
N ASN A 253 -11.60 -31.66 9.01
CA ASN A 253 -10.79 -32.89 9.15
C ASN A 253 -9.27 -32.66 9.23
N TRP A 254 -8.84 -31.44 9.53
CA TRP A 254 -7.44 -31.16 9.85
C TRP A 254 -7.16 -31.50 11.31
N LYS A 255 -6.09 -32.27 11.54
CA LYS A 255 -5.58 -32.63 12.88
C LYS A 255 -4.10 -32.28 13.03
N GLY A 256 -3.54 -31.56 12.07
CA GLY A 256 -2.15 -31.13 12.10
C GLY A 256 -1.95 -29.86 12.92
N PRO A 257 -0.72 -29.31 12.94
CA PRO A 257 -0.42 -28.06 13.62
C PRO A 257 -1.14 -26.88 12.97
N ASP A 258 -1.07 -25.71 13.60
CA ASP A 258 -1.61 -24.50 13.02
C ASP A 258 -0.98 -24.19 11.65
N LEU A 259 -1.78 -23.69 10.70
CA LEU A 259 -1.28 -23.43 9.35
C LEU A 259 -0.10 -22.44 9.35
N THR A 260 -0.04 -21.52 10.32
CA THR A 260 1.08 -20.57 10.49
C THR A 260 2.44 -21.28 10.64
N THR A 261 2.48 -22.53 11.10
CA THR A 261 3.72 -23.31 11.20
C THR A 261 4.35 -23.64 9.84
N TYR A 262 3.56 -23.61 8.76
CA TYR A 262 4.01 -23.83 7.40
C TYR A 262 4.52 -22.57 6.69
N GLY A 263 4.55 -21.42 7.37
CA GLY A 263 4.96 -20.13 6.81
C GLY A 263 3.80 -19.35 6.19
N GLU A 264 4.16 -18.36 5.37
CA GLU A 264 3.22 -17.47 4.70
C GLU A 264 2.45 -18.22 3.60
N LEU A 265 1.19 -17.83 3.37
CA LEU A 265 0.44 -18.28 2.19
C LEU A 265 1.03 -17.59 0.96
N VAL A 266 1.52 -18.37 -0.01
CA VAL A 266 2.15 -17.87 -1.24
C VAL A 266 1.16 -17.84 -2.39
N LEU A 267 0.37 -18.90 -2.58
CA LEU A 267 -0.66 -18.99 -3.62
C LEU A 267 -1.87 -19.80 -3.16
N GLU A 268 -3.06 -19.39 -3.60
CA GLU A 268 -4.31 -20.15 -3.52
C GLU A 268 -4.86 -20.39 -4.93
N GLY A 269 -5.33 -21.60 -5.22
CA GLY A 269 -5.78 -21.95 -6.57
C GLY A 269 -6.69 -23.17 -6.59
N THR A 270 -7.67 -23.16 -7.50
CA THR A 270 -8.59 -24.28 -7.69
C THR A 270 -8.37 -24.90 -9.05
N PHE A 271 -7.97 -26.17 -9.06
CA PHE A 271 -7.60 -26.88 -10.27
C PHE A 271 -8.49 -28.10 -10.52
N ARG A 272 -8.75 -28.37 -11.79
CA ARG A 272 -9.28 -29.67 -12.23
C ARG A 272 -8.14 -30.68 -12.18
N VAL A 273 -8.35 -31.75 -11.41
CA VAL A 273 -7.37 -32.83 -11.29
C VAL A 273 -7.73 -33.92 -12.29
N HIS A 274 -6.82 -34.25 -13.20
CA HIS A 274 -7.03 -35.34 -14.16
C HIS A 274 -7.36 -36.65 -13.42
N ARG A 275 -8.33 -37.41 -13.94
CA ARG A 275 -8.92 -38.64 -13.35
C ARG A 275 -9.84 -38.45 -12.15
N VAL A 276 -10.03 -37.22 -11.66
CA VAL A 276 -11.01 -36.91 -10.60
C VAL A 276 -12.04 -35.93 -11.17
N ARG A 277 -13.32 -36.27 -11.10
CA ARG A 277 -14.40 -35.41 -11.64
C ARG A 277 -14.60 -34.09 -10.88
N ASN A 278 -13.93 -33.93 -9.74
CA ASN A 278 -14.11 -32.80 -8.83
C ASN A 278 -12.87 -31.91 -8.82
N GLU A 279 -13.10 -30.61 -8.79
CA GLU A 279 -12.06 -29.60 -8.55
C GLU A 279 -11.50 -29.73 -7.13
N ARG A 280 -10.23 -29.38 -6.98
CA ARG A 280 -9.53 -29.34 -5.70
C ARG A 280 -8.91 -27.96 -5.49
N ALA A 281 -8.99 -27.48 -4.26
CA ALA A 281 -8.32 -26.26 -3.85
C ALA A 281 -6.94 -26.61 -3.28
N PHE A 282 -5.95 -25.86 -3.72
CA PHE A 282 -4.55 -25.98 -3.37
C PHE A 282 -4.12 -24.69 -2.69
N PHE A 283 -3.47 -24.81 -1.54
CA PHE A 283 -2.89 -23.70 -0.81
C PHE A 283 -1.39 -23.96 -0.66
N LEU A 284 -0.59 -23.14 -1.34
CA LEU A 284 0.86 -23.23 -1.32
C LEU A 284 1.38 -22.32 -0.22
N PHE A 285 1.91 -22.90 0.85
CA PHE A 285 2.64 -22.21 1.91
C PHE A 285 4.15 -22.34 1.67
N ASP A 286 4.95 -21.53 2.36
CA ASP A 286 6.42 -21.58 2.24
C ASP A 286 6.97 -23.00 2.40
N LYS A 287 6.44 -23.77 3.36
CA LYS A 287 6.97 -25.09 3.74
C LYS A 287 6.11 -26.26 3.29
N ALA A 288 4.89 -26.04 2.82
CA ALA A 288 4.01 -27.13 2.40
C ALA A 288 2.95 -26.71 1.37
N LEU A 289 2.61 -27.64 0.48
CA LEU A 289 1.44 -27.56 -0.39
C LEU A 289 0.27 -28.33 0.23
N LEU A 290 -0.77 -27.63 0.67
CA LEU A 290 -2.00 -28.19 1.22
C LEU A 290 -3.01 -28.48 0.10
N ILE A 291 -3.61 -29.67 0.14
CA ILE A 291 -4.56 -30.16 -0.87
C ILE A 291 -5.89 -30.45 -0.20
N THR A 292 -6.94 -29.80 -0.69
CA THR A 292 -8.28 -29.88 -0.12
C THR A 292 -9.34 -30.16 -1.19
N LYS A 293 -10.54 -30.53 -0.73
CA LYS A 293 -11.74 -30.61 -1.55
C LYS A 293 -12.75 -29.58 -1.03
N ARG A 294 -13.21 -28.68 -1.89
CA ARG A 294 -14.24 -27.69 -1.54
C ARG A 294 -15.59 -28.37 -1.28
N ARG A 295 -16.29 -27.94 -0.23
CA ARG A 295 -17.65 -28.39 0.14
C ARG A 295 -18.44 -27.18 0.67
N GLY A 296 -19.17 -26.52 -0.23
CA GLY A 296 -19.77 -25.21 0.07
C GLY A 296 -18.68 -24.18 0.36
N ASP A 297 -18.79 -23.52 1.51
CA ASP A 297 -17.82 -22.53 1.99
C ASP A 297 -16.65 -23.15 2.77
N HIS A 298 -16.68 -24.47 3.00
CA HIS A 298 -15.64 -25.18 3.76
C HIS A 298 -14.65 -25.92 2.86
N TYR A 299 -13.45 -26.18 3.39
CA TYR A 299 -12.43 -26.99 2.75
C TYR A 299 -12.25 -28.31 3.50
N VAL A 300 -12.45 -29.44 2.84
CA VAL A 300 -12.19 -30.76 3.43
C VAL A 300 -10.75 -31.14 3.16
N TYR A 301 -9.93 -31.26 4.20
CA TYR A 301 -8.55 -31.72 4.10
C TYR A 301 -8.45 -33.08 3.37
N LYS A 302 -7.46 -33.21 2.47
CA LYS A 302 -7.17 -34.46 1.74
C LYS A 302 -5.73 -34.92 1.90
N ASN A 303 -4.77 -34.03 1.69
CA ASN A 303 -3.36 -34.33 1.82
C ASN A 303 -2.55 -33.03 1.97
N HIS A 304 -1.29 -33.14 2.37
CA HIS A 304 -0.30 -32.07 2.20
C HIS A 304 1.04 -32.66 1.76
N ILE A 305 1.84 -31.87 1.05
CA ILE A 305 3.18 -32.26 0.58
C ILE A 305 4.17 -31.20 1.08
N PRO A 306 5.12 -31.54 1.96
CA PRO A 306 6.18 -30.60 2.35
C PRO A 306 6.98 -30.12 1.14
N CYS A 307 7.29 -28.82 1.07
CA CYS A 307 8.02 -28.21 -0.05
C CYS A 307 9.42 -28.84 -0.23
N SER A 308 10.07 -29.26 0.85
CA SER A 308 11.33 -30.01 0.83
C SER A 308 11.25 -31.39 0.13
N SER A 309 10.03 -31.89 -0.08
CA SER A 309 9.73 -33.16 -0.74
C SER A 309 8.85 -33.03 -1.99
N LEU A 310 8.52 -31.79 -2.36
CA LEU A 310 7.64 -31.47 -3.47
C LEU A 310 8.39 -31.63 -4.79
N MET A 311 7.77 -32.33 -5.73
CA MET A 311 8.26 -32.50 -7.09
C MET A 311 7.26 -31.88 -8.05
N LEU A 312 7.77 -31.09 -9.00
CA LEU A 312 7.00 -30.48 -10.07
C LEU A 312 7.34 -31.13 -11.41
N ILE A 313 6.32 -31.52 -12.17
CA ILE A 313 6.46 -32.11 -13.51
C ILE A 313 5.60 -31.31 -14.47
N GLU A 314 6.21 -30.56 -15.38
CA GLU A 314 5.49 -29.82 -16.41
C GLU A 314 5.12 -30.71 -17.60
N SER A 315 3.89 -30.61 -18.10
CA SER A 315 3.48 -31.36 -19.29
C SER A 315 4.09 -30.75 -20.55
N THR A 316 4.75 -31.58 -21.36
CA THR A 316 5.23 -31.21 -22.70
C THR A 316 4.14 -31.29 -23.77
N ARG A 317 3.01 -31.96 -23.47
CA ARG A 317 1.93 -32.22 -24.42
C ARG A 317 0.75 -31.27 -24.28
N ASP A 318 0.55 -30.73 -23.07
CA ASP A 318 -0.53 -29.80 -22.77
C ASP A 318 0.09 -28.57 -22.09
N SER A 319 0.03 -27.45 -22.80
CA SER A 319 0.63 -26.18 -22.36
C SER A 319 0.01 -25.65 -21.08
N LEU A 320 -1.19 -26.11 -20.67
CA LEU A 320 -1.89 -25.69 -19.45
C LEU A 320 -1.77 -26.67 -18.28
N CYS A 321 -1.19 -27.86 -18.51
CA CYS A 321 -1.08 -28.86 -17.45
C CYS A 321 0.30 -28.92 -16.80
N PHE A 322 0.30 -29.19 -15.49
CA PHE A 322 1.47 -29.53 -14.69
C PHE A 322 1.07 -30.52 -13.59
N SER A 323 2.00 -31.29 -13.06
CA SER A 323 1.74 -32.27 -12.00
C SER A 323 2.61 -32.01 -10.78
N VAL A 324 2.04 -32.21 -9.60
CA VAL A 324 2.72 -32.11 -8.31
C VAL A 324 2.67 -33.43 -7.57
N ALA A 325 3.78 -33.84 -6.97
CA ALA A 325 3.87 -35.11 -6.25
C ALA A 325 4.89 -35.02 -5.12
N HIS A 326 4.81 -35.96 -4.17
CA HIS A 326 5.92 -36.21 -3.26
C HIS A 326 6.97 -37.07 -3.97
N TYR A 327 8.26 -36.72 -3.93
CA TYR A 327 9.31 -37.40 -4.72
C TYR A 327 9.42 -38.91 -4.44
N LYS A 328 9.16 -39.36 -3.20
CA LYS A 328 9.12 -40.79 -2.84
C LYS A 328 7.83 -41.52 -3.27
N HIS A 329 6.78 -40.79 -3.61
CA HIS A 329 5.43 -41.34 -3.86
C HIS A 329 4.84 -40.80 -5.18
N ILE A 330 5.61 -40.88 -6.26
CA ILE A 330 5.23 -40.37 -7.60
C ILE A 330 3.90 -40.96 -8.10
N LYS A 331 3.53 -42.18 -7.66
CA LYS A 331 2.24 -42.81 -7.99
C LYS A 331 1.02 -42.04 -7.47
N GLN A 332 1.19 -41.16 -6.47
CA GLN A 332 0.15 -40.31 -5.89
C GLN A 332 0.20 -38.86 -6.42
N GLN A 333 0.71 -38.66 -7.64
CA GLN A 333 0.77 -37.33 -8.25
C GLN A 333 -0.62 -36.74 -8.51
N TYR A 334 -0.70 -35.41 -8.42
CA TYR A 334 -1.86 -34.62 -8.81
C TYR A 334 -1.56 -33.91 -10.11
N SER A 335 -2.19 -34.34 -11.20
CA SER A 335 -2.10 -33.67 -12.50
C SER A 335 -3.15 -32.56 -12.58
N LEU A 336 -2.68 -31.32 -12.54
CA LEU A 336 -3.46 -30.09 -12.46
C LEU A 336 -3.59 -29.46 -13.85
N GLN A 337 -4.78 -28.97 -14.16
CA GLN A 337 -5.05 -28.19 -15.36
C GLN A 337 -5.34 -26.74 -14.97
N ALA A 338 -4.46 -25.82 -15.36
CA ALA A 338 -4.66 -24.39 -15.20
C ALA A 338 -5.72 -23.85 -16.17
N LYS A 339 -6.35 -22.73 -15.81
CA LYS A 339 -7.32 -22.01 -16.64
C LYS A 339 -6.63 -21.17 -17.72
N SER A 340 -5.39 -20.76 -17.49
CA SER A 340 -4.60 -19.95 -18.41
C SER A 340 -3.11 -20.31 -18.36
N ALA A 341 -2.38 -19.96 -19.42
CA ALA A 341 -0.92 -20.14 -19.46
C ALA A 341 -0.23 -19.29 -18.38
N GLU A 342 -0.79 -18.13 -18.04
CA GLU A 342 -0.28 -17.26 -17.00
C GLU A 342 -0.46 -17.87 -15.60
N GLU A 343 -1.62 -18.44 -15.29
CA GLU A 343 -1.83 -19.14 -14.01
C GLU A 343 -0.83 -20.29 -13.86
N LYS A 344 -0.62 -21.09 -14.92
CA LYS A 344 0.41 -22.13 -14.90
C LYS A 344 1.80 -21.53 -14.64
N ARG A 345 2.17 -20.45 -15.34
CA ARG A 345 3.50 -19.82 -15.23
C ARG A 345 3.76 -19.32 -13.80
N VAL A 346 2.78 -18.65 -13.19
CA VAL A 346 2.86 -18.16 -11.81
C VAL A 346 3.01 -19.35 -10.84
N TRP A 347 2.15 -20.36 -10.95
CA TRP A 347 2.19 -21.53 -10.06
C TRP A 347 3.50 -22.32 -10.17
N THR A 348 3.96 -22.62 -11.39
CA THR A 348 5.20 -23.38 -11.59
C THR A 348 6.42 -22.57 -11.13
N HIS A 349 6.43 -21.26 -11.32
CA HIS A 349 7.50 -20.38 -10.84
C HIS A 349 7.61 -20.42 -9.31
N HIS A 350 6.51 -20.18 -8.59
CA HIS A 350 6.51 -20.19 -7.12
C HIS A 350 6.81 -21.58 -6.54
N ILE A 351 6.26 -22.65 -7.13
CA ILE A 351 6.60 -24.02 -6.71
C ILE A 351 8.10 -24.28 -6.88
N LYS A 352 8.71 -23.93 -8.03
CA LYS A 352 10.15 -24.09 -8.25
C LYS A 352 10.97 -23.32 -7.23
N ARG A 353 10.60 -22.06 -6.96
CA ARG A 353 11.25 -21.21 -5.97
C ARG A 353 11.23 -21.87 -4.59
N LEU A 354 10.06 -22.29 -4.12
CA LEU A 354 9.91 -22.91 -2.80
C LEU A 354 10.59 -24.27 -2.69
N ILE A 355 10.62 -25.07 -3.76
CA ILE A 355 11.40 -26.32 -3.77
C ILE A 355 12.88 -25.99 -3.53
N LEU A 356 13.44 -24.99 -4.22
CA LEU A 356 14.84 -24.60 -4.07
C LEU A 356 15.14 -24.05 -2.67
N GLU A 357 14.28 -23.17 -2.14
CA GLU A 357 14.44 -22.56 -0.81
C GLU A 357 14.35 -23.59 0.33
N ASN A 358 13.53 -24.63 0.17
CA ASN A 358 13.34 -25.69 1.19
C ASN A 358 14.23 -26.92 0.96
N HIS A 359 14.93 -27.01 -0.16
CA HIS A 359 15.87 -28.09 -0.39
C HIS A 359 17.17 -27.75 0.33
N HIS A 360 17.40 -28.37 1.49
CA HIS A 360 18.72 -28.34 2.12
C HIS A 360 19.75 -28.93 1.14
N ALA A 361 20.44 -28.08 0.41
CA ALA A 361 21.67 -28.46 -0.25
C ALA A 361 22.66 -28.80 0.86
N ILE A 362 22.72 -30.09 1.23
CA ILE A 362 23.93 -30.63 1.84
C ILE A 362 24.99 -30.48 0.75
N ILE A 363 25.75 -29.38 0.77
CA ILE A 363 27.01 -29.30 0.03
C ILE A 363 27.86 -30.43 0.62
N PRO A 364 28.19 -31.49 -0.13
CA PRO A 364 29.07 -32.52 0.40
C PRO A 364 30.42 -31.85 0.67
N GLN A 365 30.78 -31.69 1.95
CA GLN A 365 32.17 -31.43 2.33
C GLN A 365 32.97 -32.68 1.95
N LYS A 366 33.38 -32.79 0.68
CA LYS A 366 34.44 -33.68 0.20
C LYS A 366 34.75 -33.38 -1.26
N VAL A 367 35.50 -32.30 -1.47
CA VAL A 367 36.64 -32.33 -2.39
C VAL A 367 37.76 -31.53 -1.70
N ARG A 368 38.70 -32.25 -1.09
CA ARG A 368 39.99 -31.73 -0.65
C ARG A 368 41.03 -32.28 -1.60
#